data_AF-A0A2V9ZLM6-F1
#
_entry.id   AF-A0A2V9ZLM6-F1
#
_cell.length_a   1.000
_cell.length_b   1.000
_cell.length_c   1.000
_cell.angle_alpha   90.00
_cell.angle_beta   90.00
_cell.angle_gamma   90.00
#
_symmetry.space_group_name_H-M   'P 1'
#
loop_
_entity.id
_entity.type
_entity.pdbx_description
1 polymer ?
#
loop_
_entity_poly.entity_id
_entity_poly.type
_entity_poly.pdbx_seq_one_letter_code
_entity_poly.pdbx_strand_id
1 'polypeptide(L)'
;WDRIQNKDFDAAAQELSSAAELNPHDAWVRYYLSVLKYRMAESTGQSTQGLANMMQDLKAVIDWYPEFGEAYNMLAMARVEGGGINSALESIRAAIQLSPRNEQYVYNLGEIYVSGKKWEAARGVFEKLKTSSNPQIASAARAQLQEMQFKQKYGIPMQRPKPADADSNPAGTRESAAAHETPASKPETVESETPAGKAPATAPTGAIQFIKAKLVSVDCSPAPAAVLTVVAGTRTLKLHTSDYKSLTVVGADAFSCSWENRDVAINYRASGKTGGDLVSLEVH
;
A
#
# COMPACT_ATOMS: atom_id res chain seq x y z
N TRP A 1 -6.95 -3.63 13.57
CA TRP A 1 -5.87 -4.37 12.87
C TRP A 1 -6.12 -5.86 12.92
N ASP A 2 -6.30 -6.45 14.11
CA ASP A 2 -6.48 -7.90 14.28
C ASP A 2 -7.60 -8.50 13.43
N ARG A 3 -8.75 -7.82 13.31
CA ARG A 3 -9.85 -8.25 12.43
C ARG A 3 -9.45 -8.35 10.95
N ILE A 4 -8.66 -7.39 10.45
CA ILE A 4 -8.15 -7.41 9.07
C ILE A 4 -7.23 -8.62 8.86
N GLN A 5 -6.38 -8.94 9.85
CA GLN A 5 -5.49 -10.11 9.81
C GLN A 5 -6.28 -11.42 9.80
N ASN A 6 -7.34 -11.49 10.61
CA ASN A 6 -8.20 -12.67 10.71
C ASN A 6 -9.26 -12.76 9.60
N LYS A 7 -9.22 -11.85 8.61
CA LYS A 7 -10.18 -11.75 7.49
C LYS A 7 -11.64 -11.51 7.92
N ASP A 8 -11.84 -10.98 9.13
CA ASP A 8 -13.13 -10.52 9.62
C ASP A 8 -13.40 -9.11 9.06
N PHE A 9 -13.63 -9.06 7.74
CA PHE A 9 -13.68 -7.80 7.00
C PHE A 9 -14.93 -6.98 7.29
N ASP A 10 -16.07 -7.64 7.54
CA ASP A 10 -17.33 -6.94 7.82
C ASP A 10 -17.27 -6.18 9.14
N ALA A 11 -16.79 -6.83 10.20
CA ALA A 11 -16.62 -6.16 11.49
C ALA A 11 -15.52 -5.10 11.44
N ALA A 12 -14.41 -5.35 10.72
CA ALA A 12 -13.38 -4.33 10.49
C ALA A 12 -13.93 -3.10 9.74
N ALA A 13 -14.80 -3.31 8.75
CA ALA A 13 -15.43 -2.25 7.99
C ALA A 13 -16.38 -1.42 8.86
N GLN A 14 -17.17 -2.07 9.71
CA GLN A 14 -18.06 -1.38 10.64
C GLN A 14 -17.28 -0.50 11.62
N GLU A 15 -16.27 -1.07 12.30
CA GLU A 15 -15.45 -0.35 13.28
C GLU A 15 -14.73 0.86 12.66
N LEU A 16 -14.11 0.67 11.49
CA LEU A 16 -13.41 1.76 10.79
C LEU A 16 -14.38 2.81 10.23
N SER A 17 -15.60 2.42 9.84
CA SER A 17 -16.61 3.37 9.36
C SER A 17 -17.10 4.25 10.51
N SER A 18 -17.42 3.66 11.68
CA SER A 18 -17.78 4.45 12.86
C SER A 18 -16.64 5.37 13.31
N ALA A 19 -15.39 4.92 13.23
CA ALA A 19 -14.24 5.78 13.53
C ALA A 19 -14.11 6.94 12.52
N ALA A 20 -14.37 6.67 11.23
CA ALA A 20 -14.35 7.69 10.19
C ALA A 20 -15.50 8.70 10.31
N GLU A 21 -16.64 8.31 10.87
CA GLU A 21 -17.73 9.25 11.19
C GLU A 21 -17.35 10.22 12.31
N LEU A 22 -16.60 9.75 13.31
CA LEU A 22 -16.14 10.57 14.44
C LEU A 22 -15.03 11.54 14.03
N ASN A 23 -14.03 11.05 13.28
CA ASN A 23 -12.99 11.90 12.71
C ASN A 23 -12.71 11.49 11.25
N PRO A 24 -13.37 12.16 10.29
CA PRO A 24 -13.20 11.86 8.88
C PRO A 24 -11.79 12.07 8.38
N HIS A 25 -10.94 12.83 9.06
CA HIS A 25 -9.59 13.14 8.61
C HIS A 25 -8.52 12.33 9.34
N ASP A 26 -8.85 11.47 10.30
CA ASP A 26 -7.83 10.69 11.02
C ASP A 26 -6.93 9.86 10.07
N ALA A 27 -5.62 10.08 10.17
CA ALA A 27 -4.63 9.46 9.29
C ALA A 27 -4.61 7.93 9.44
N TRP A 28 -4.73 7.42 10.66
CA TRP A 28 -4.74 5.99 10.95
C TRP A 28 -6.02 5.33 10.43
N VAL A 29 -7.18 5.95 10.64
CA VAL A 29 -8.46 5.42 10.12
C VAL A 29 -8.41 5.32 8.61
N ARG A 30 -7.97 6.37 7.91
CA ARG A 30 -7.85 6.36 6.44
C ARG A 30 -6.85 5.35 5.93
N TYR A 31 -5.71 5.24 6.60
CA TYR A 31 -4.71 4.23 6.32
C TYR A 31 -5.28 2.81 6.46
N TYR A 32 -5.93 2.50 7.58
CA TYR A 32 -6.50 1.17 7.80
C TYR A 32 -7.68 0.86 6.87
N LEU A 33 -8.49 1.86 6.51
CA LEU A 33 -9.51 1.71 5.47
C LEU A 33 -8.89 1.35 4.12
N SER A 34 -7.77 1.98 3.75
CA SER A 34 -7.03 1.67 2.52
C SER A 34 -6.56 0.21 2.51
N VAL A 35 -5.98 -0.24 3.62
CA VAL A 35 -5.50 -1.62 3.79
C VAL A 35 -6.66 -2.62 3.79
N LEU A 36 -7.76 -2.31 4.49
CA LEU A 36 -8.96 -3.16 4.52
C LEU A 36 -9.54 -3.37 3.13
N LYS A 37 -9.73 -2.28 2.36
CA LYS A 37 -10.26 -2.35 0.99
C LYS A 37 -9.38 -3.24 0.10
N TYR A 38 -8.06 -3.14 0.23
CA TYR A 38 -7.15 -4.01 -0.50
C TYR A 38 -7.33 -5.48 -0.12
N ARG A 39 -7.34 -5.80 1.17
CA ARG A 39 -7.50 -7.18 1.66
C ARG A 39 -8.85 -7.80 1.24
N MET A 40 -9.91 -7.00 1.22
CA MET A 40 -11.21 -7.42 0.69
C MET A 40 -11.14 -7.68 -0.82
N ALA A 41 -10.51 -6.80 -1.59
CA ALA A 41 -10.31 -6.99 -3.03
C ALA A 41 -9.47 -8.25 -3.32
N GLU A 42 -8.44 -8.52 -2.52
CA GLU A 42 -7.66 -9.76 -2.62
C GLU A 42 -8.53 -11.01 -2.39
N SER A 43 -9.42 -10.99 -1.39
CA SER A 43 -10.32 -12.12 -1.11
C SER A 43 -11.36 -12.40 -2.19
N THR A 44 -11.67 -11.41 -3.02
CA THR A 44 -12.66 -11.49 -4.09
C THR A 44 -12.03 -11.65 -5.47
N GLY A 45 -10.71 -11.82 -5.55
CA GLY A 45 -9.96 -11.96 -6.81
C GLY A 45 -9.83 -10.65 -7.60
N GLN A 46 -10.08 -9.50 -6.97
CA GLN A 46 -9.94 -8.16 -7.54
C GLN A 46 -8.62 -7.48 -7.11
N SER A 47 -7.59 -8.28 -6.80
CA SER A 47 -6.34 -7.82 -6.19
C SER A 47 -5.73 -6.61 -6.90
N THR A 48 -5.67 -6.60 -8.24
CA THR A 48 -5.01 -5.48 -8.93
C THR A 48 -5.77 -4.16 -8.84
N GLN A 49 -7.10 -4.21 -8.97
CA GLN A 49 -7.93 -3.02 -8.75
C GLN A 49 -7.83 -2.55 -7.29
N GLY A 50 -7.86 -3.49 -6.35
CA GLY A 50 -7.66 -3.21 -4.92
C GLY A 50 -6.32 -2.54 -4.65
N LEU A 51 -5.26 -3.03 -5.28
CA LEU A 51 -3.90 -2.52 -5.11
C LEU A 51 -3.79 -1.08 -5.64
N ALA A 52 -4.33 -0.82 -6.83
CA ALA A 52 -4.35 0.51 -7.42
C ALA A 52 -5.15 1.50 -6.54
N ASN A 53 -6.29 1.06 -5.99
CA ASN A 53 -7.09 1.86 -5.08
C ASN A 53 -6.35 2.15 -3.77
N MET A 54 -5.67 1.16 -3.20
CA MET A 54 -4.87 1.34 -1.99
C MET A 54 -3.72 2.32 -2.20
N MET A 55 -2.98 2.21 -3.30
CA MET A 55 -1.93 3.18 -3.63
C MET A 55 -2.46 4.61 -3.77
N GLN A 56 -3.67 4.78 -4.33
CA GLN A 56 -4.34 6.07 -4.41
C GLN A 56 -4.77 6.60 -3.04
N ASP A 57 -5.44 5.77 -2.24
CA ASP A 57 -5.89 6.18 -0.91
C ASP A 57 -4.69 6.54 -0.01
N LEU A 58 -3.58 5.79 -0.08
CA LEU A 58 -2.35 6.09 0.66
C LEU A 58 -1.68 7.40 0.20
N LYS A 59 -1.70 7.71 -1.10
CA LYS A 59 -1.22 9.02 -1.59
C LYS A 59 -2.06 10.15 -1.02
N ALA A 60 -3.38 10.01 -0.98
CA ALA A 60 -4.25 11.01 -0.37
C ALA A 60 -3.97 11.17 1.14
N VAL A 61 -3.66 10.08 1.85
CA VAL A 61 -3.21 10.17 3.26
C VAL A 61 -1.92 10.97 3.36
N ILE A 62 -0.94 10.72 2.49
CA ILE A 62 0.34 11.44 2.46
C ILE A 62 0.15 12.93 2.15
N ASP A 63 -0.74 13.26 1.21
CA ASP A 63 -1.02 14.65 0.83
C ASP A 63 -1.59 15.46 2.00
N TRP A 64 -2.33 14.81 2.90
CA TRP A 64 -2.90 15.46 4.08
C TRP A 64 -1.98 15.36 5.30
N TYR A 65 -1.20 14.29 5.39
CA TYR A 65 -0.32 13.96 6.50
C TYR A 65 1.08 13.61 5.98
N PRO A 66 1.86 14.61 5.53
CA PRO A 66 3.14 14.38 4.89
C PRO A 66 4.20 13.80 5.83
N GLU A 67 3.98 13.83 7.15
CA GLU A 67 4.86 13.24 8.17
C GLU A 67 4.42 11.84 8.62
N PHE A 68 3.36 11.28 8.03
CA PHE A 68 2.84 9.98 8.42
C PHE A 68 3.63 8.82 7.76
N GLY A 69 4.73 8.42 8.42
CA GLY A 69 5.68 7.41 7.94
C GLY A 69 5.05 6.08 7.53
N GLU A 70 4.02 5.61 8.25
CA GLU A 70 3.35 4.35 7.94
C GLU A 70 2.69 4.35 6.56
N ALA A 71 2.13 5.47 6.10
CA ALA A 71 1.56 5.55 4.77
C ALA A 71 2.64 5.45 3.68
N TYR A 72 3.80 6.06 3.87
CA TYR A 72 4.94 5.90 2.94
C TYR A 72 5.44 4.46 2.94
N ASN A 73 5.60 3.85 4.10
CA ASN A 73 6.04 2.47 4.23
C ASN A 73 5.06 1.50 3.53
N MET A 74 3.76 1.67 3.78
CA MET A 74 2.75 0.82 3.15
C MET A 74 2.61 1.09 1.65
N LEU A 75 2.78 2.34 1.21
CA LEU A 75 2.84 2.67 -0.21
C LEU A 75 4.05 2.02 -0.89
N ALA A 76 5.19 1.92 -0.19
CA ALA A 76 6.36 1.20 -0.70
C ALA A 76 6.05 -0.29 -0.90
N MET A 77 5.39 -0.93 0.07
CA MET A 77 4.98 -2.34 -0.04
C MET A 77 3.97 -2.55 -1.17
N ALA A 78 2.98 -1.66 -1.31
CA ALA A 78 2.03 -1.70 -2.41
C ALA A 78 2.72 -1.51 -3.78
N ARG A 79 3.73 -0.65 -3.86
CA ARG A 79 4.54 -0.47 -5.07
C ARG A 79 5.36 -1.71 -5.41
N VAL A 80 5.92 -2.42 -4.43
CA VAL A 80 6.58 -3.72 -4.66
C VAL A 80 5.61 -4.73 -5.27
N GLU A 81 4.42 -4.87 -4.69
CA GLU A 81 3.38 -5.78 -5.19
C GLU A 81 2.96 -5.39 -6.62
N GLY A 82 2.89 -4.08 -6.90
CA GLY A 82 2.60 -3.56 -8.23
C GLY A 82 3.76 -3.63 -9.22
N GLY A 83 4.90 -4.20 -8.85
CA GLY A 83 6.09 -4.33 -9.69
C GLY A 83 6.95 -3.07 -9.81
N GLY A 84 6.62 -2.01 -9.07
CA GLY A 84 7.33 -0.74 -9.05
C GLY A 84 8.44 -0.69 -8.00
N ILE A 85 9.60 -1.29 -8.29
CA ILE A 85 10.72 -1.38 -7.34
C ILE A 85 11.37 -0.01 -7.11
N ASN A 86 11.56 0.80 -8.16
CA ASN A 86 12.23 2.09 -8.00
C ASN A 86 11.34 3.09 -7.23
N SER A 87 10.05 3.12 -7.57
CA SER A 87 9.07 3.93 -6.84
C SER A 87 8.90 3.41 -5.39
N ALA A 88 8.96 2.09 -5.15
CA ALA A 88 8.96 1.56 -3.78
C ALA A 88 10.16 2.07 -2.96
N LEU A 89 11.36 2.12 -3.57
CA LEU A 89 12.56 2.65 -2.92
C LEU A 89 12.45 4.13 -2.54
N GLU A 90 11.77 4.95 -3.35
CA GLU A 90 11.50 6.35 -3.01
C GLU A 90 10.59 6.44 -1.77
N SER A 91 9.49 5.69 -1.76
CA SER A 91 8.54 5.69 -0.65
C SER A 91 9.17 5.20 0.66
N ILE A 92 9.92 4.09 0.64
CA ILE A 92 10.53 3.59 1.88
C ILE A 92 11.63 4.51 2.40
N ARG A 93 12.36 5.21 1.52
CA ARG A 93 13.34 6.21 1.93
C ARG A 93 12.68 7.38 2.65
N ALA A 94 11.52 7.84 2.17
CA ALA A 94 10.74 8.86 2.87
C ALA A 94 10.31 8.38 4.26
N ALA A 95 9.82 7.13 4.40
CA ALA A 95 9.47 6.55 5.70
C ALA A 95 10.68 6.51 6.67
N ILE A 96 11.85 6.08 6.18
CA ILE A 96 13.10 6.04 6.97
C ILE A 96 13.56 7.45 7.35
N GLN A 97 13.41 8.45 6.48
CA GLN A 97 13.76 9.84 6.79
C GLN A 97 12.89 10.40 7.93
N LEU A 98 11.59 10.09 7.92
CA LEU A 98 10.65 10.50 8.96
C LEU A 98 10.90 9.81 10.30
N SER A 99 11.38 8.56 10.28
CA SER A 99 11.68 7.80 11.51
C SER A 99 12.95 6.95 11.35
N PRO A 100 14.15 7.54 11.46
CA PRO A 100 15.42 6.86 11.18
C PRO A 100 15.75 5.68 12.13
N ARG A 101 15.08 5.62 13.29
CA ARG A 101 15.25 4.56 14.29
C ARG A 101 14.24 3.42 14.14
N ASN A 102 13.28 3.52 13.21
CA ASN A 102 12.30 2.48 12.99
C ASN A 102 12.94 1.34 12.19
N GLU A 103 13.38 0.30 12.90
CA GLU A 103 14.03 -0.86 12.28
C GLU A 103 13.12 -1.64 11.34
N GLN A 104 11.78 -1.54 11.49
CA GLN A 104 10.84 -2.17 10.56
C GLN A 104 10.93 -1.52 9.17
N TYR A 105 11.12 -0.20 9.09
CA TYR A 105 11.29 0.48 7.78
C TYR A 105 12.60 0.08 7.11
N VAL A 106 13.67 -0.07 7.90
CA VAL A 106 14.95 -0.55 7.40
C VAL A 106 14.85 -2.02 6.97
N TYR A 107 14.10 -2.85 7.70
CA TYR A 107 13.82 -4.24 7.31
C TYR A 107 13.05 -4.30 5.98
N ASN A 108 11.98 -3.51 5.83
CA ASN A 108 11.19 -3.43 4.61
C ASN A 108 12.03 -2.91 3.41
N LEU A 109 13.00 -2.01 3.63
CA LEU A 109 13.97 -1.63 2.59
C LEU A 109 14.78 -2.84 2.11
N GLY A 110 15.19 -3.73 3.01
CA GLY A 110 15.84 -4.99 2.66
C GLY A 110 14.95 -5.88 1.81
N GLU A 111 13.66 -6.01 2.15
CA GLU A 111 12.69 -6.77 1.37
C GLU A 111 12.46 -6.17 -0.03
N ILE A 112 12.39 -4.84 -0.14
CA ILE A 112 12.30 -4.13 -1.43
C ILE A 112 13.54 -4.43 -2.29
N TYR A 113 14.74 -4.46 -1.70
CA TYR A 113 15.94 -4.85 -2.44
C TYR A 113 15.91 -6.31 -2.90
N VAL A 114 15.38 -7.23 -2.08
CA VAL A 114 15.18 -8.65 -2.46
C VAL A 114 14.23 -8.75 -3.64
N SER A 115 13.07 -8.09 -3.60
CA SER A 115 12.10 -8.08 -4.71
C SER A 115 12.68 -7.48 -5.98
N GLY A 116 13.53 -6.46 -5.85
CA GLY A 116 14.29 -5.86 -6.94
C GLY A 116 15.50 -6.67 -7.43
N LYS A 117 15.75 -7.87 -6.89
CA LYS A 117 16.95 -8.69 -7.15
C LYS A 117 18.28 -7.96 -6.88
N LYS A 118 18.25 -6.92 -6.03
CA LYS A 118 19.41 -6.13 -5.59
C LYS A 118 20.08 -6.82 -4.41
N TRP A 119 20.61 -8.04 -4.64
CA TRP A 119 21.05 -8.97 -3.60
C TRP A 119 22.12 -8.42 -2.66
N GLU A 120 23.12 -7.70 -3.18
CA GLU A 120 24.19 -7.12 -2.36
C GLU A 120 23.68 -6.03 -1.43
N ALA A 121 22.77 -5.17 -1.92
CA ALA A 121 22.14 -4.13 -1.11
C ALA A 121 21.25 -4.73 -0.02
N ALA A 122 20.44 -5.73 -0.36
CA ALA A 122 19.64 -6.49 0.60
C ALA A 122 20.52 -7.15 1.68
N ARG A 123 21.62 -7.80 1.29
CA ARG A 123 22.58 -8.42 2.23
C ARG A 123 23.12 -7.39 3.21
N GLY A 124 23.59 -6.23 2.72
CA GLY A 124 24.12 -5.17 3.57
C GLY A 124 23.11 -4.65 4.61
N VAL A 125 21.83 -4.62 4.26
CA VAL A 125 20.74 -4.24 5.20
C VAL A 125 20.55 -5.33 6.26
N PHE A 126 20.32 -6.57 5.85
CA PHE A 126 20.00 -7.65 6.80
C PHE A 126 21.19 -8.06 7.67
N GLU A 127 22.43 -7.92 7.19
CA GLU A 127 23.65 -8.13 8.00
C GLU A 127 23.74 -7.17 9.18
N LYS A 128 23.25 -5.93 9.05
CA LYS A 128 23.18 -4.98 10.16
C LYS A 128 22.03 -5.33 11.10
N LEU A 129 20.87 -5.70 10.55
CA LEU A 129 19.68 -6.01 11.35
C LEU A 129 19.78 -7.34 12.11
N LYS A 130 20.62 -8.29 11.68
CA LYS A 130 20.78 -9.58 12.37
C LYS A 130 21.28 -9.45 13.82
N THR A 131 21.90 -8.32 14.16
CA THR A 131 22.39 -7.96 15.50
C THR A 131 21.52 -6.90 16.18
N SER A 132 20.33 -6.61 15.65
CA SER A 132 19.36 -5.71 16.28
C SER A 132 19.05 -6.16 17.71
N SER A 133 18.79 -5.18 18.59
CA SER A 133 18.30 -5.41 19.94
C SER A 133 16.84 -5.90 19.96
N ASN A 134 16.07 -5.69 18.89
CA ASN A 134 14.75 -6.24 18.70
C ASN A 134 14.87 -7.70 18.22
N PRO A 135 14.50 -8.70 19.05
CA PRO A 135 14.69 -10.12 18.72
C PRO A 135 13.92 -10.55 17.48
N GLN A 136 12.74 -9.98 17.23
CA GLN A 136 11.91 -10.28 16.07
C GLN A 136 12.57 -9.80 14.79
N ILE A 137 13.08 -8.57 14.77
CA ILE A 137 13.82 -8.01 13.62
C ILE A 137 15.10 -8.81 13.37
N ALA A 138 15.87 -9.09 14.43
CA ALA A 138 17.11 -9.86 14.31
C ALA A 138 16.87 -11.27 13.76
N SER A 139 15.82 -11.96 14.25
CA SER A 139 15.41 -13.28 13.76
C SER A 139 14.96 -13.22 12.29
N ALA A 140 14.09 -12.26 11.95
CA ALA A 140 13.60 -12.08 10.59
C ALA A 140 14.75 -11.79 9.60
N ALA A 141 15.70 -10.92 9.96
CA ALA A 141 16.85 -10.60 9.14
C ALA A 141 17.75 -11.83 8.88
N ARG A 142 18.00 -12.67 9.89
CA ARG A 142 18.75 -13.94 9.71
C ARG A 142 18.03 -14.86 8.74
N ALA A 143 16.71 -14.96 8.87
CA ALA A 143 15.91 -15.79 7.98
C ALA A 143 15.92 -15.27 6.53
N GLN A 144 15.86 -13.95 6.34
CA GLN A 144 15.97 -13.33 5.00
C GLN A 144 17.34 -13.56 4.36
N LEU A 145 18.44 -13.51 5.13
CA LEU A 145 19.78 -13.80 4.60
C LEU A 145 19.87 -15.23 4.02
N GLN A 146 19.28 -16.21 4.70
CA GLN A 146 19.23 -17.60 4.22
C GLN A 146 18.32 -17.73 2.98
N GLU A 147 17.13 -17.15 3.04
CA GLU A 147 16.15 -17.24 1.97
C GLU A 147 16.63 -16.57 0.68
N MET A 148 17.29 -15.41 0.80
CA MET A 148 17.85 -14.69 -0.32
C MET A 148 18.97 -15.49 -1.01
N GLN A 149 19.87 -16.13 -0.25
CA GLN A 149 20.90 -17.01 -0.83
C GLN A 149 20.26 -18.17 -1.61
N PHE A 150 19.19 -18.75 -1.07
CA PHE A 150 18.43 -19.80 -1.75
C PHE A 150 17.77 -19.27 -3.05
N LYS A 151 17.06 -18.14 -3.00
CA LYS A 151 16.46 -17.49 -4.17
C LYS A 151 17.51 -17.13 -5.22
N GLN A 152 18.66 -16.62 -4.82
CA GLN A 152 19.76 -16.28 -5.71
C GLN A 152 20.33 -17.51 -6.41
N LYS A 153 20.43 -18.65 -5.70
CA LYS A 153 20.98 -19.89 -6.24
C LYS A 153 20.00 -20.68 -7.12
N TYR A 154 18.73 -20.73 -6.74
CA TYR A 154 17.74 -21.63 -7.35
C TYR A 154 16.62 -20.91 -8.10
N GLY A 155 16.51 -19.58 -7.99
CA GLY A 155 15.46 -18.80 -8.64
C GLY A 155 14.05 -18.96 -8.06
N ILE A 156 13.90 -19.73 -6.97
CA ILE A 156 12.61 -20.01 -6.32
C ILE A 156 12.66 -19.65 -4.82
N PRO A 157 11.53 -19.20 -4.22
CA PRO A 157 11.44 -19.01 -2.77
C PRO A 157 11.63 -20.33 -2.01
N MET A 158 12.25 -20.25 -0.83
CA MET A 158 12.33 -21.40 0.07
C MET A 158 10.94 -21.65 0.67
N GLN A 159 10.35 -22.83 0.42
CA GLN A 159 9.09 -23.20 1.07
C GLN A 159 9.37 -23.49 2.55
N ARG A 160 8.94 -22.58 3.42
CA ARG A 160 8.87 -22.87 4.85
C ARG A 160 7.60 -23.67 5.10
N PRO A 161 7.64 -24.79 5.85
CA PRO A 161 6.43 -25.43 6.33
C PRO A 161 5.60 -24.36 7.06
N LYS A 162 4.32 -24.21 6.69
CA LYS A 162 3.37 -23.49 7.55
C LYS A 162 3.49 -24.13 8.94
N PRO A 163 3.56 -23.35 10.03
CA PRO A 163 3.37 -23.92 11.36
C PRO A 163 2.08 -24.73 11.29
N ALA A 164 2.17 -26.05 11.51
CA ALA A 164 0.98 -26.87 11.65
C ALA A 164 0.14 -26.22 12.74
N ASP A 165 -1.16 -26.05 12.48
CA ASP A 165 -2.11 -25.52 13.46
C ASP A 165 -1.82 -26.20 14.80
N ALA A 166 -1.42 -25.41 15.79
CA ALA A 166 -1.19 -25.89 17.15
C ALA A 166 -2.55 -26.14 17.84
N ASP A 167 -3.45 -26.84 17.14
CA ASP A 167 -4.71 -27.36 17.65
C ASP A 167 -4.58 -28.89 17.73
N SER A 168 -3.70 -29.31 18.64
CA SER A 168 -3.82 -30.63 19.25
C SER A 168 -3.22 -30.57 20.65
N ASN A 169 -4.03 -30.22 21.64
CA ASN A 169 -3.82 -30.77 22.97
C ASN A 169 -5.18 -31.22 23.56
N PRO A 170 -5.35 -32.53 23.84
CA PRO A 170 -6.54 -33.03 24.50
C PRO A 170 -6.44 -32.84 26.02
N ALA A 171 -7.50 -32.27 26.59
CA ALA A 171 -7.98 -32.41 27.96
C ALA A 171 -7.16 -31.87 29.17
N GLY A 172 -7.87 -31.11 30.01
CA GLY A 172 -7.61 -30.86 31.43
C GLY A 172 -6.94 -29.51 31.71
N THR A 173 -7.47 -28.56 32.48
CA THR A 173 -8.57 -28.58 33.45
C THR A 173 -8.98 -27.12 33.69
N ARG A 174 -10.28 -26.90 33.90
CA ARG A 174 -10.85 -25.63 34.36
C ARG A 174 -10.28 -25.26 35.73
N GLU A 175 -9.89 -24.00 35.91
CA GLU A 175 -10.12 -23.31 37.17
C GLU A 175 -10.36 -21.82 36.93
N SER A 176 -11.52 -21.37 37.41
CA SER A 176 -12.01 -20.00 37.39
C SER A 176 -11.72 -19.40 38.76
N ALA A 177 -11.13 -18.20 38.80
CA ALA A 177 -11.21 -17.36 39.99
C ALA A 177 -11.16 -15.87 39.61
N ALA A 178 -12.35 -15.28 39.65
CA ALA A 178 -12.74 -13.96 40.14
C ALA A 178 -11.70 -12.83 40.29
N ALA A 179 -12.03 -11.73 39.60
CA ALA A 179 -12.22 -10.36 40.11
C ALA A 179 -11.18 -9.73 41.05
N HIS A 180 -10.63 -8.59 40.62
CA HIS A 180 -10.49 -7.39 41.45
C HIS A 180 -10.57 -6.12 40.60
N GLU A 181 -11.66 -5.35 40.81
CA GLU A 181 -11.78 -3.92 40.49
C GLU A 181 -11.03 -3.12 41.56
N THR A 182 -10.28 -2.06 41.24
CA THR A 182 -10.67 -0.62 41.24
C THR A 182 -9.35 0.20 41.40
N PRO A 183 -9.33 1.55 41.36
CA PRO A 183 -9.89 2.46 40.36
C PRO A 183 -8.87 3.56 39.89
N ALA A 184 -9.25 4.23 38.80
CA ALA A 184 -8.86 5.54 38.28
C ALA A 184 -7.73 6.39 38.91
N SER A 185 -6.88 6.94 38.03
CA SER A 185 -6.35 8.31 38.14
C SER A 185 -6.15 8.94 36.75
N LYS A 186 -6.65 10.18 36.61
CA LYS A 186 -6.55 11.07 35.43
C LYS A 186 -5.08 11.43 35.13
N PRO A 187 -4.77 11.85 33.89
CA PRO A 187 -4.36 13.26 33.69
C PRO A 187 -5.11 13.90 32.50
N GLU A 188 -5.68 15.08 32.68
CA GLU A 188 -5.09 16.39 32.36
C GLU A 188 -4.98 16.67 30.86
N THR A 189 -5.90 17.54 30.46
CA THR A 189 -6.02 18.27 29.19
C THR A 189 -4.76 19.07 28.89
N VAL A 190 -4.21 18.87 27.70
CA VAL A 190 -3.33 19.86 27.05
C VAL A 190 -3.95 20.19 25.70
N GLU A 191 -4.67 21.31 25.67
CA GLU A 191 -5.01 22.00 24.43
C GLU A 191 -3.70 22.41 23.73
N SER A 192 -3.57 22.01 22.47
CA SER A 192 -2.58 22.59 21.56
C SER A 192 -3.33 22.96 20.28
N GLU A 193 -3.74 24.22 20.23
CA GLU A 193 -4.18 24.90 19.02
C GLU A 193 -3.07 24.80 17.96
N THR A 194 -3.41 24.31 16.77
CA THR A 194 -2.54 24.41 15.60
C THR A 194 -3.28 25.17 14.50
N PRO A 195 -2.63 26.12 13.78
CA PRO A 195 -3.33 27.07 12.93
C PRO A 195 -3.83 26.43 11.63
N ALA A 196 -5.00 26.88 11.20
CA ALA A 196 -5.61 26.57 9.92
C ALA A 196 -4.67 26.90 8.73
N GLY A 197 -4.04 25.86 8.18
CA GLY A 197 -3.38 25.87 6.89
C GLY A 197 -4.37 25.51 5.78
N LYS A 198 -4.43 26.35 4.74
CA LYS A 198 -5.36 26.28 3.60
C LYS A 198 -5.51 24.87 3.01
N ALA A 199 -6.77 24.44 2.88
CA ALA A 199 -7.18 23.27 2.11
C ALA A 199 -6.69 23.36 0.64
N PRO A 200 -6.06 22.31 0.08
CA PRO A 200 -5.81 22.22 -1.35
C PRO A 200 -7.12 22.02 -2.13
N ALA A 201 -7.12 22.50 -3.38
CA ALA A 201 -8.26 22.56 -4.30
C ALA A 201 -9.10 21.28 -4.36
N THR A 202 -10.42 21.45 -4.42
CA THR A 202 -11.43 20.39 -4.53
C THR A 202 -11.10 19.38 -5.64
N ALA A 203 -10.85 18.14 -5.23
CA ALA A 203 -10.72 17.01 -6.15
C ALA A 203 -12.05 16.77 -6.91
N PRO A 204 -12.02 16.37 -8.19
CA PRO A 204 -13.23 16.11 -8.97
C PRO A 204 -14.06 14.97 -8.35
N THR A 205 -15.36 15.22 -8.14
CA THR A 205 -16.28 14.43 -7.30
C THR A 205 -17.07 13.34 -8.04
N GLY A 206 -16.77 13.05 -9.32
CA GLY A 206 -17.49 12.02 -10.11
C GLY A 206 -17.14 10.58 -9.71
N ALA A 207 -18.08 9.64 -9.77
CA ALA A 207 -17.83 8.23 -9.42
C ALA A 207 -16.69 7.62 -10.27
N ILE A 208 -15.80 6.88 -9.62
CA ILE A 208 -14.70 6.17 -10.29
C ILE A 208 -15.30 4.97 -11.05
N GLN A 209 -14.93 4.85 -12.32
CA GLN A 209 -15.33 3.75 -13.21
C GLN A 209 -14.12 2.90 -13.58
N PHE A 210 -14.35 1.60 -13.76
CA PHE A 210 -13.34 0.63 -14.19
C PHE A 210 -13.61 0.15 -15.62
N ILE A 211 -12.56 0.08 -16.45
CA ILE A 211 -12.63 -0.52 -17.79
C ILE A 211 -11.37 -1.33 -18.10
N LYS A 212 -11.53 -2.41 -18.87
CA LYS A 212 -10.44 -3.04 -19.62
C LYS A 212 -10.44 -2.52 -21.04
N ALA A 213 -9.27 -2.12 -21.55
CA ALA A 213 -9.13 -1.51 -22.85
C ALA A 213 -7.76 -1.82 -23.45
N LYS A 214 -7.63 -1.55 -24.74
CA LYS A 214 -6.34 -1.52 -25.44
C LYS A 214 -5.84 -0.09 -25.51
N LEU A 215 -4.68 0.18 -24.92
CA LEU A 215 -3.97 1.45 -25.05
C LEU A 215 -3.41 1.55 -26.46
N VAL A 216 -3.87 2.54 -27.23
CA VAL A 216 -3.46 2.78 -28.61
C VAL A 216 -2.25 3.70 -28.63
N SER A 217 -2.33 4.83 -27.93
CA SER A 217 -1.25 5.82 -27.92
C SER A 217 -1.26 6.65 -26.64
N VAL A 218 -0.10 7.22 -26.32
CA VAL A 218 0.11 8.21 -25.27
C VAL A 218 0.66 9.49 -25.88
N ASP A 219 0.01 10.62 -25.64
CA ASP A 219 0.48 11.95 -26.01
C ASP A 219 0.95 12.71 -24.77
N CYS A 220 2.27 12.92 -24.66
CA CYS A 220 2.91 13.69 -23.59
C CYS A 220 3.38 15.08 -24.04
N SER A 221 2.92 15.57 -25.20
CA SER A 221 3.23 16.93 -25.66
C SER A 221 2.97 18.02 -24.60
N PRO A 222 1.89 17.94 -23.79
CA PRO A 222 1.64 18.92 -22.74
C PRO A 222 2.28 18.54 -21.39
N ALA A 223 3.54 18.11 -21.37
CA ALA A 223 4.21 17.68 -20.13
C ALA A 223 4.13 18.75 -19.00
N PRO A 224 3.84 18.34 -17.74
CA PRO A 224 3.74 16.96 -17.24
C PRO A 224 2.37 16.28 -17.44
N ALA A 225 1.41 16.92 -18.12
CA ALA A 225 0.15 16.29 -18.46
C ALA A 225 0.33 15.29 -19.62
N ALA A 226 -0.57 14.31 -19.70
CA ALA A 226 -0.64 13.37 -20.82
C ALA A 226 -2.08 13.02 -21.18
N VAL A 227 -2.28 12.63 -22.43
CA VAL A 227 -3.56 12.13 -22.95
C VAL A 227 -3.37 10.72 -23.50
N LEU A 228 -4.15 9.78 -22.98
CA LEU A 228 -4.17 8.38 -23.40
C LEU A 228 -5.35 8.15 -24.33
N THR A 229 -5.09 7.57 -25.50
CA THR A 229 -6.16 7.08 -26.38
C THR A 229 -6.31 5.57 -26.19
N VAL A 230 -7.49 5.14 -25.75
CA VAL A 230 -7.77 3.74 -25.43
C VAL A 230 -9.01 3.24 -26.16
N VAL A 231 -9.03 1.96 -26.52
CA VAL A 231 -10.15 1.32 -27.22
C VAL A 231 -10.71 0.19 -26.35
N ALA A 232 -11.98 0.30 -26.00
CA ALA A 232 -12.73 -0.70 -25.23
C ALA A 232 -13.91 -1.22 -26.07
N GLY A 233 -13.73 -2.35 -26.73
CA GLY A 233 -14.67 -2.86 -27.73
C GLY A 233 -14.76 -1.91 -28.93
N THR A 234 -15.93 -1.33 -29.18
CA THR A 234 -16.16 -0.34 -30.25
C THR A 234 -15.97 1.11 -29.80
N ARG A 235 -15.74 1.35 -28.50
CA ARG A 235 -15.62 2.71 -27.95
C ARG A 235 -14.16 3.14 -27.91
N THR A 236 -13.89 4.34 -28.43
CA THR A 236 -12.61 5.02 -28.23
C THR A 236 -12.78 6.09 -27.17
N LEU A 237 -11.90 6.09 -26.17
CA LEU A 237 -11.88 7.06 -25.08
C LEU A 237 -10.57 7.83 -25.09
N LYS A 238 -10.64 9.12 -24.80
CA LYS A 238 -9.47 9.97 -24.51
C LYS A 238 -9.43 10.27 -23.02
N LEU A 239 -8.41 9.76 -22.34
CA LEU A 239 -8.28 9.89 -20.90
C LEU A 239 -7.10 10.80 -20.55
N HIS A 240 -7.34 11.74 -19.64
CA HIS A 240 -6.40 12.79 -19.30
C HIS A 240 -5.74 12.53 -17.95
N THR A 241 -4.45 12.84 -17.82
CA THR A 241 -3.79 12.99 -16.51
C THR A 241 -3.09 14.33 -16.49
N SER A 242 -3.23 15.08 -15.39
CA SER A 242 -2.60 16.39 -15.21
C SER A 242 -1.11 16.28 -14.89
N ASP A 243 -0.68 15.16 -14.34
CA ASP A 243 0.72 14.83 -14.07
C ASP A 243 0.93 13.32 -14.14
N TYR A 244 1.51 12.85 -15.24
CA TYR A 244 1.75 11.42 -15.43
C TYR A 244 2.83 10.86 -14.49
N LYS A 245 3.64 11.70 -13.84
CA LYS A 245 4.67 11.26 -12.89
C LYS A 245 4.08 10.88 -11.53
N SER A 246 2.98 11.52 -11.14
CA SER A 246 2.24 11.20 -9.92
C SER A 246 1.11 10.19 -10.14
N LEU A 247 0.82 9.82 -11.40
CA LEU A 247 -0.18 8.81 -11.73
C LEU A 247 0.15 7.46 -11.05
N THR A 248 -0.87 6.81 -10.48
CA THR A 248 -0.72 5.44 -9.97
C THR A 248 -0.68 4.47 -11.13
N VAL A 249 0.46 3.80 -11.26
CA VAL A 249 0.71 2.78 -12.27
C VAL A 249 0.95 1.45 -11.57
N VAL A 250 0.29 0.40 -12.05
CA VAL A 250 0.50 -0.99 -11.62
C VAL A 250 1.00 -1.79 -12.80
N GLY A 251 1.96 -2.69 -12.58
CA GLY A 251 2.60 -3.50 -13.61
C GLY A 251 3.82 -2.84 -14.26
N ALA A 252 4.19 -1.62 -13.85
CA ALA A 252 5.40 -0.94 -14.32
C ALA A 252 5.99 0.00 -13.26
N ASP A 253 7.31 0.19 -13.34
CA ASP A 253 8.06 1.10 -12.45
C ASP A 253 7.64 2.56 -12.58
N ALA A 254 7.32 2.99 -13.80
CA ALA A 254 6.95 4.35 -14.12
C ALA A 254 6.04 4.39 -15.35
N PHE A 255 5.29 5.48 -15.48
CA PHE A 255 4.57 5.80 -16.69
C PHE A 255 5.52 6.04 -17.87
N SER A 256 5.18 5.57 -19.07
CA SER A 256 5.95 5.87 -20.28
C SER A 256 5.08 6.47 -21.38
N CYS A 257 5.59 7.55 -21.96
CA CYS A 257 5.05 8.18 -23.16
C CYS A 257 5.22 7.34 -24.43
N SER A 258 6.08 6.31 -24.38
CA SER A 258 6.31 5.39 -25.51
C SER A 258 5.34 4.21 -25.53
N TRP A 259 4.38 4.14 -24.62
CA TRP A 259 3.45 3.02 -24.55
C TRP A 259 2.41 3.10 -25.66
N GLU A 260 2.34 2.03 -26.43
CA GLU A 260 1.34 1.82 -27.47
C GLU A 260 0.97 0.33 -27.53
N ASN A 261 -0.17 0.06 -28.18
CA ASN A 261 -0.66 -1.27 -28.56
C ASN A 261 -0.61 -2.33 -27.43
N ARG A 262 -1.07 -1.99 -26.22
CA ARG A 262 -1.03 -2.90 -25.05
C ARG A 262 -2.35 -2.99 -24.31
N ASP A 263 -2.59 -4.13 -23.67
CA ASP A 263 -3.77 -4.31 -22.84
C ASP A 263 -3.57 -3.58 -21.50
N VAL A 264 -4.62 -2.88 -21.08
CA VAL A 264 -4.61 -2.07 -19.86
C VAL A 264 -5.94 -2.20 -19.11
N ALA A 265 -5.86 -2.10 -17.79
CA ALA A 265 -7.02 -1.90 -16.94
C ALA A 265 -6.96 -0.50 -16.32
N ILE A 266 -8.07 0.23 -16.34
CA ILE A 266 -8.08 1.67 -16.07
C ILE A 266 -9.18 1.99 -15.08
N ASN A 267 -8.82 2.73 -14.03
CA ASN A 267 -9.79 3.45 -13.21
C ASN A 267 -9.79 4.92 -13.64
N TYR A 268 -10.96 5.48 -13.93
CA TYR A 268 -11.10 6.86 -14.42
C TYR A 268 -12.40 7.50 -13.93
N ARG A 269 -12.46 8.83 -13.92
CA ARG A 269 -13.70 9.60 -13.73
C ARG A 269 -14.18 10.08 -15.08
N ALA A 270 -15.39 9.70 -15.48
CA ALA A 270 -15.92 10.06 -16.80
C ALA A 270 -16.15 11.57 -16.92
N SER A 271 -15.71 12.15 -18.04
CA SER A 271 -16.04 13.52 -18.46
C SER A 271 -16.73 13.46 -19.83
N GLY A 272 -18.07 13.38 -19.79
CA GLY A 272 -18.89 13.18 -20.98
C GLY A 272 -18.86 11.74 -21.52
N LYS A 273 -19.14 11.56 -22.82
CA LYS A 273 -19.36 10.23 -23.44
C LYS A 273 -18.08 9.53 -23.91
N THR A 274 -17.03 10.29 -24.22
CA THR A 274 -15.80 9.77 -24.84
C THR A 274 -14.53 10.22 -24.12
N GLY A 275 -14.66 10.81 -22.93
CA GLY A 275 -13.57 11.43 -22.18
C GLY A 275 -13.60 11.09 -20.70
N GLY A 276 -12.49 11.37 -20.02
CA GLY A 276 -12.41 11.30 -18.57
C GLY A 276 -11.01 11.55 -18.02
N ASP A 277 -10.92 11.64 -16.71
CA ASP A 277 -9.67 11.85 -15.98
C ASP A 277 -9.18 10.53 -15.41
N LEU A 278 -7.92 10.18 -15.68
CA LEU A 278 -7.26 8.99 -15.17
C LEU A 278 -7.08 9.08 -13.66
N VAL A 279 -7.48 8.00 -12.99
CA VAL A 279 -7.21 7.78 -11.56
C VAL A 279 -6.05 6.80 -11.40
N SER A 280 -6.09 5.66 -12.08
CA SER A 280 -4.98 4.71 -12.10
C SER A 280 -4.95 3.89 -13.38
N LEU A 281 -3.77 3.37 -13.69
CA LEU A 281 -3.49 2.60 -14.90
C LEU A 281 -2.74 1.32 -14.53
N GLU A 282 -3.30 0.18 -14.87
CA GLU A 282 -2.65 -1.13 -14.83
C GLU A 282 -2.21 -1.49 -16.24
N VAL A 283 -0.93 -1.85 -16.41
CA VAL A 283 -0.37 -2.33 -17.67
C VAL A 283 -0.06 -3.82 -17.59
N HIS A 284 -0.38 -4.55 -18.66
CA HIS A 284 -0.14 -5.98 -18.81
C HIS A 284 0.96 -6.29 -19.84
#